data_AF-A0A151JBF9-F1
#
_entry.id   AF-A0A151JBF9-F1
#
_cell.length_a   1.000
_cell.length_b   1.000
_cell.length_c   1.000
_cell.angle_alpha   90.00
_cell.angle_beta   90.00
_cell.angle_gamma   90.00
#
_symmetry.space_group_name_H-M   'P 1'
#
loop_
_entity.id
_entity.type
_entity.pdbx_description
1 polymer ?
#
loop_
_entity_poly.entity_id
_entity_poly.type
_entity_poly.pdbx_seq_one_letter_code
_entity_poly.pdbx_strand_id
1 'polypeptide(L)'
;MIDILNITGEPIFDDRIVKIETHTYNPFANTTFGYSDEIRIPIQQQDLYTLPCESFLYVEGRLTVKKKNDQTPTTLVNNCVAFMFDEIRYELNGVEIDRSRNVGISSTLKNYVSLTYDKALILENVFKIHNWWSQRQKKNISSSKNKI
;
A
#
# COMPACT_ATOMS: atom_id res chain seq x y z
N MET A 1 -29.60 18.18 -20.91
CA MET A 1 -29.04 19.48 -20.49
C MET A 1 -27.58 19.24 -20.15
N ILE A 2 -26.70 20.16 -20.49
CA ILE A 2 -25.34 19.84 -20.93
C ILE A 2 -24.38 19.60 -19.73
N ASP A 3 -23.92 18.35 -19.55
CA ASP A 3 -22.84 17.96 -18.64
C ASP A 3 -21.47 18.38 -19.21
N ILE A 4 -21.24 19.69 -19.39
CA ILE A 4 -19.90 20.19 -19.72
C ILE A 4 -19.06 20.16 -18.45
N LEU A 5 -18.01 19.33 -18.46
CA LEU A 5 -17.01 19.25 -17.41
C LEU A 5 -16.35 20.62 -17.21
N ASN A 6 -16.67 21.28 -16.10
CA ASN A 6 -16.07 22.56 -15.74
C ASN A 6 -14.70 22.33 -15.07
N ILE A 7 -13.64 22.34 -15.87
CA ILE A 7 -12.25 22.12 -15.45
C ILE A 7 -11.74 23.26 -14.52
N THR A 8 -12.40 24.41 -14.54
CA THR A 8 -12.08 25.60 -13.73
C THR A 8 -12.89 25.71 -12.43
N GLY A 9 -13.88 24.84 -12.21
CA GLY A 9 -14.67 24.82 -10.98
C GLY A 9 -13.85 24.38 -9.77
N GLU A 10 -14.27 24.79 -8.57
CA GLU A 10 -13.69 24.24 -7.35
C GLU A 10 -13.87 22.71 -7.33
N PRO A 11 -12.83 21.94 -6.99
CA PRO A 11 -12.92 20.49 -6.94
C PRO A 11 -13.94 20.07 -5.89
N ILE A 12 -15.01 19.41 -6.32
CA ILE A 12 -16.00 18.80 -5.43
C ILE A 12 -15.44 17.44 -5.03
N PHE A 13 -15.07 17.30 -3.77
CA PHE A 13 -14.65 16.03 -3.19
C PHE A 13 -15.89 15.28 -2.67
N ASP A 14 -16.03 14.03 -3.08
CA ASP A 14 -17.11 13.16 -2.62
C ASP A 14 -16.66 12.41 -1.37
N ASP A 15 -17.05 12.89 -0.19
CA ASP A 15 -16.67 12.31 1.12
C ASP A 15 -17.53 11.08 1.50
N ARG A 16 -18.08 10.37 0.51
CA ARG A 16 -18.92 9.17 0.70
C ARG A 16 -18.16 7.92 1.18
N ILE A 17 -16.94 8.03 1.66
CA ILE A 17 -16.27 6.91 2.32
C ILE A 17 -16.94 6.69 3.68
N VAL A 18 -18.02 5.91 3.67
CA VAL A 18 -18.91 5.72 4.82
C VAL A 18 -18.25 4.88 5.93
N LYS A 19 -17.29 4.01 5.59
CA LYS A 19 -16.74 3.01 6.51
C LYS A 19 -15.41 2.44 6.04
N ILE A 20 -14.45 2.27 6.95
CA ILE A 20 -13.26 1.42 6.76
C ILE A 20 -13.58 0.05 7.36
N GLU A 21 -13.33 -1.01 6.61
CA GLU A 21 -13.58 -2.38 7.05
C GLU A 21 -12.35 -3.25 6.83
N THR A 22 -12.00 -4.06 7.83
CA THR A 22 -10.87 -4.99 7.78
C THR A 22 -11.39 -6.38 7.50
N HIS A 23 -10.94 -6.98 6.41
CA HIS A 23 -11.26 -8.36 6.05
C HIS A 23 -10.02 -9.24 6.16
N THR A 24 -10.16 -10.38 6.83
CA THR A 24 -9.12 -11.40 6.90
C THR A 24 -9.20 -12.29 5.66
N TYR A 25 -8.13 -12.30 4.87
CA TYR A 25 -7.99 -13.17 3.71
C TYR A 25 -7.00 -14.27 4.01
N ASN A 26 -7.46 -15.52 3.87
CA ASN A 26 -6.58 -16.67 3.99
C ASN A 26 -6.00 -17.02 2.61
N PRO A 27 -4.69 -17.26 2.52
CA PRO A 27 -4.05 -17.73 1.30
C PRO A 27 -4.63 -19.09 0.90
N PHE A 28 -4.84 -19.32 -0.40
CA PHE A 28 -5.40 -20.59 -0.90
C PHE A 28 -4.51 -21.82 -0.61
N ALA A 29 -3.22 -21.63 -0.36
CA ALA A 29 -2.27 -22.70 -0.05
C ALA A 29 -2.28 -23.01 1.46
N ASN A 30 -2.98 -24.07 1.85
CA ASN A 30 -3.22 -24.41 3.26
C ASN A 30 -2.09 -25.19 3.97
N THR A 31 -0.98 -25.55 3.30
CA THR A 31 -0.02 -26.50 3.92
C THR A 31 1.46 -26.14 3.82
N THR A 32 1.93 -25.39 2.81
CA THR A 32 3.31 -24.88 2.77
C THR A 32 3.42 -23.64 1.91
N PHE A 33 4.04 -22.59 2.43
CA PHE A 33 4.56 -21.47 1.63
C PHE A 33 6.00 -21.79 1.22
N GLY A 34 6.17 -22.18 -0.04
CA GLY A 34 7.44 -22.34 -0.72
C GLY A 34 7.98 -21.02 -1.28
N TYR A 35 9.14 -21.11 -1.92
CA TYR A 35 9.67 -20.02 -2.73
C TYR A 35 8.87 -19.87 -4.02
N SER A 36 8.57 -18.63 -4.41
CA SER A 36 7.80 -18.29 -5.61
C SER A 36 6.32 -18.67 -5.59
N ASP A 37 5.76 -18.93 -4.40
CA ASP A 37 4.33 -19.12 -4.25
C ASP A 37 3.58 -17.80 -4.46
N GLU A 38 2.43 -17.89 -5.12
CA GLU A 38 1.58 -16.76 -5.41
C GLU A 38 0.45 -16.66 -4.38
N ILE A 39 0.34 -15.50 -3.73
CA ILE A 39 -0.78 -15.17 -2.84
C ILE A 39 -1.80 -14.37 -3.64
N ARG A 40 -2.99 -14.93 -3.83
CA ARG A 40 -4.12 -14.25 -4.48
C ARG A 40 -5.16 -13.86 -3.44
N ILE A 41 -5.50 -12.57 -3.42
CA ILE A 41 -6.56 -12.01 -2.57
C ILE A 41 -7.71 -11.59 -3.49
N PRO A 42 -8.67 -12.50 -3.79
CA PRO A 42 -9.82 -12.13 -4.60
C PRO A 42 -10.80 -11.30 -3.77
N ILE A 43 -11.09 -10.09 -4.23
CA ILE A 43 -12.16 -9.25 -3.67
C ILE A 43 -13.35 -9.37 -4.62
N GLN A 44 -14.32 -10.18 -4.24
CA GLN A 44 -15.55 -10.41 -5.03
C GLN A 44 -16.74 -9.78 -4.29
N GLN A 45 -16.91 -8.46 -4.45
CA GLN A 45 -18.06 -7.75 -3.92
C GLN A 45 -18.74 -7.00 -5.05
N GLN A 46 -19.97 -7.40 -5.38
CA GLN A 46 -20.76 -6.81 -6.45
C GLN A 46 -21.43 -5.49 -6.04
N ASP A 47 -21.61 -5.29 -4.73
CA ASP A 47 -22.37 -4.15 -4.18
C ASP A 47 -21.48 -3.11 -3.48
N LEU A 48 -20.16 -3.34 -3.38
CA LEU A 48 -19.23 -2.44 -2.70
C LEU A 48 -18.23 -1.82 -3.67
N TYR A 49 -18.22 -0.48 -3.74
CA TYR A 49 -17.16 0.27 -4.40
C TYR A 49 -16.02 0.51 -3.40
N THR A 50 -14.92 -0.24 -3.55
CA THR A 50 -13.72 -0.05 -2.72
C THR A 50 -12.83 1.03 -3.33
N LEU A 51 -12.27 1.92 -2.50
CA LEU A 51 -11.29 2.93 -2.93
C LEU A 51 -9.86 2.38 -2.79
N PRO A 52 -9.21 1.89 -3.87
CA PRO A 52 -7.93 1.19 -3.77
C PRO A 52 -6.75 2.12 -3.39
N CYS A 53 -6.89 3.44 -3.57
CA CYS A 53 -5.81 4.36 -3.23
C CYS A 53 -5.65 4.61 -1.71
N GLU A 54 -6.66 4.25 -0.92
CA GLU A 54 -6.64 4.32 0.55
C GLU A 54 -6.63 2.93 1.21
N SER A 55 -6.69 1.85 0.43
CA SER A 55 -6.56 0.51 0.97
C SER A 55 -5.10 0.18 1.33
N PHE A 56 -4.93 -0.73 2.30
CA PHE A 56 -3.62 -1.23 2.71
C PHE A 56 -3.72 -2.71 3.08
N LEU A 57 -2.61 -3.42 2.93
CA LEU A 57 -2.48 -4.80 3.39
C LEU A 57 -1.85 -4.79 4.79
N TYR A 58 -2.49 -5.49 5.72
CA TYR A 58 -1.94 -5.74 7.05
C TYR A 58 -1.41 -7.18 7.10
N VAL A 59 -0.11 -7.31 7.33
CA VAL A 59 0.56 -8.61 7.42
C VAL A 59 1.03 -8.82 8.85
N GLU A 60 0.52 -9.86 9.49
CA GLU A 60 0.94 -10.28 10.81
C GLU A 60 1.69 -11.62 10.72
N GLY A 61 2.76 -11.75 11.51
CA GLY A 61 3.55 -12.97 11.52
C GLY A 61 4.43 -13.08 12.76
N ARG A 62 4.86 -14.31 13.06
CA ARG A 62 5.74 -14.61 14.18
C ARG A 62 7.16 -14.91 13.69
N LEU A 63 8.13 -14.11 14.11
CA LEU A 63 9.54 -14.40 13.88
C LEU A 63 10.01 -15.52 14.81
N THR A 64 10.59 -16.59 14.26
CA THR A 64 11.22 -17.65 15.05
C THR A 64 12.72 -17.71 14.74
N VAL A 65 13.55 -17.57 15.77
CA VAL A 65 15.02 -17.57 15.64
C VAL A 65 15.53 -18.95 16.07
N LYS A 66 16.18 -19.68 15.16
CA LYS A 66 16.68 -21.05 15.42
C LYS A 66 17.92 -21.09 16.34
N LYS A 67 18.73 -20.03 16.37
CA LYS A 67 19.87 -19.84 17.27
C LYS A 67 19.85 -18.41 17.82
N LYS A 68 19.57 -18.24 19.10
CA LYS A 68 19.79 -16.97 19.77
C LYS A 68 21.30 -16.77 19.90
N ASN A 69 21.83 -15.71 19.31
CA ASN A 69 23.08 -15.13 19.77
C ASN A 69 22.69 -14.09 20.83
N ASP A 70 23.05 -14.32 22.08
CA ASP A 70 22.72 -13.42 23.19
C ASP A 70 23.40 -12.04 23.08
N GLN A 71 24.27 -11.85 22.07
CA GLN A 71 25.09 -10.65 21.87
C GLN A 71 24.50 -9.64 20.87
N THR A 72 23.52 -10.02 20.04
CA THR A 72 22.89 -9.07 19.09
C THR A 72 21.38 -9.32 18.99
N PRO A 73 20.52 -8.32 19.26
CA PRO A 73 19.09 -8.46 19.01
C PRO A 73 18.86 -8.69 17.50
N THR A 74 18.05 -9.68 17.15
CA THR A 74 17.60 -9.88 15.78
C THR A 74 16.60 -8.78 15.43
N THR A 75 17.07 -7.76 14.73
CA THR A 75 16.22 -6.70 14.19
C THR A 75 15.77 -7.06 12.78
N LEU A 76 14.55 -6.66 12.43
CA LEU A 76 14.08 -6.71 11.05
C LEU A 76 14.66 -5.52 10.31
N VAL A 77 15.04 -5.73 9.06
CA VAL A 77 15.43 -4.62 8.18
C VAL A 77 14.18 -3.78 7.89
N ASN A 78 14.36 -2.48 7.73
CA ASN A 78 13.27 -1.61 7.28
C ASN A 78 12.61 -2.22 6.04
N ASN A 79 11.27 -2.27 6.04
CA ASN A 79 10.49 -2.79 4.93
C ASN A 79 10.67 -4.31 4.68
N CYS A 80 11.03 -5.08 5.71
CA CYS A 80 11.31 -6.53 5.60
C CYS A 80 10.22 -7.34 4.87
N VAL A 81 8.94 -7.02 5.09
CA VAL A 81 7.81 -7.73 4.48
C VAL A 81 7.81 -7.55 2.96
N ALA A 82 8.13 -6.35 2.47
CA ALA A 82 8.18 -6.08 1.04
C ALA A 82 9.29 -6.87 0.31
N PHE A 83 10.37 -7.21 1.01
CA PHE A 83 11.44 -8.05 0.48
C PHE A 83 11.05 -9.53 0.36
N MET A 84 9.95 -9.96 0.99
CA MET A 84 9.42 -11.31 0.81
C MET A 84 8.73 -11.49 -0.54
N PHE A 85 8.32 -10.40 -1.18
CA PHE A 85 7.60 -10.41 -2.45
C PHE A 85 8.52 -9.99 -3.61
N ASP A 86 8.64 -10.84 -4.63
CA ASP A 86 9.29 -10.47 -5.88
C ASP A 86 8.41 -9.50 -6.68
N GLU A 87 7.10 -9.71 -6.63
CA GLU A 87 6.15 -8.97 -7.45
C GLU A 87 4.78 -8.83 -6.77
N ILE A 88 4.16 -7.66 -6.92
CA ILE A 88 2.77 -7.40 -6.55
C ILE A 88 2.04 -6.88 -7.78
N ARG A 89 0.90 -7.50 -8.08
CA ARG A 89 -0.02 -7.11 -9.15
C ARG A 89 -1.38 -6.75 -8.58
N TYR A 90 -1.97 -5.70 -9.13
CA TYR A 90 -3.37 -5.38 -8.92
C TYR A 90 -4.11 -5.62 -10.22
N GLU A 91 -5.04 -6.58 -10.17
CA GLU A 91 -5.86 -6.97 -11.31
C GLU A 91 -7.33 -6.65 -11.03
N LEU A 92 -8.00 -6.07 -12.02
CA LEU A 92 -9.44 -5.82 -11.99
C LEU A 92 -10.09 -6.60 -13.13
N ASN A 93 -10.98 -7.52 -12.79
CA ASN A 93 -11.63 -8.42 -13.76
C ASN A 93 -10.64 -9.16 -14.69
N GLY A 94 -9.48 -9.54 -14.15
CA GLY A 94 -8.41 -10.23 -14.90
C GLY A 94 -7.54 -9.32 -15.78
N VAL A 95 -7.72 -8.00 -15.71
CA VAL A 95 -6.86 -7.02 -16.39
C VAL A 95 -5.90 -6.42 -15.36
N GLU A 96 -4.60 -6.49 -15.64
CA GLU A 96 -3.56 -5.85 -14.83
C GLU A 96 -3.71 -4.32 -14.91
N ILE A 97 -4.02 -3.69 -13.77
CA ILE A 97 -4.10 -2.24 -13.61
C ILE A 97 -2.74 -1.68 -13.18
N ASP A 98 -2.09 -2.37 -12.24
CA ASP A 98 -0.82 -1.93 -11.67
C ASP A 98 0.07 -3.13 -11.35
N ARG A 99 1.37 -2.94 -11.51
CA ARG A 99 2.39 -3.96 -11.28
C ARG A 99 3.67 -3.33 -10.78
N SER A 100 4.17 -3.88 -9.69
CA SER A 100 5.46 -3.51 -9.12
C SER A 100 6.32 -4.75 -8.95
N ARG A 101 7.50 -4.72 -9.57
CA ARG A 101 8.53 -5.77 -9.45
C ARG A 101 9.65 -5.30 -8.52
N ASN A 102 10.35 -6.26 -7.92
CA ASN A 102 11.40 -6.04 -6.93
C ASN A 102 10.88 -5.15 -5.80
N VAL A 103 9.75 -5.56 -5.24
CA VAL A 103 8.90 -4.74 -4.37
C VAL A 103 9.71 -4.15 -3.21
N GLY A 104 10.57 -4.93 -2.55
CA GLY A 104 11.44 -4.44 -1.48
C GLY A 104 12.44 -3.35 -1.90
N ILE A 105 13.03 -3.45 -3.09
CA ILE A 105 14.04 -2.49 -3.58
C ILE A 105 13.40 -1.19 -4.06
N SER A 106 12.37 -1.29 -4.92
CA SER A 106 11.72 -0.12 -5.52
C SER A 106 11.13 0.80 -4.45
N SER A 107 10.61 0.20 -3.39
CA SER A 107 10.00 0.89 -2.28
C SER A 107 10.95 1.48 -1.25
N THR A 108 12.04 0.78 -0.94
CA THR A 108 13.08 1.33 -0.07
C THR A 108 13.69 2.56 -0.71
N LEU A 109 14.03 2.49 -2.00
CA LEU A 109 14.49 3.66 -2.77
C LEU A 109 13.48 4.81 -2.73
N LYS A 110 12.20 4.51 -2.93
CA LYS A 110 11.13 5.52 -2.89
C LYS A 110 10.96 6.13 -1.51
N ASN A 111 11.06 5.33 -0.45
CA ASN A 111 10.99 5.78 0.94
C ASN A 111 12.15 6.72 1.26
N TYR A 112 13.38 6.41 0.83
CA TYR A 112 14.53 7.31 1.00
C TYR A 112 14.34 8.67 0.32
N VAL A 113 13.75 8.71 -0.88
CA VAL A 113 13.52 9.97 -1.61
C VAL A 113 12.34 10.76 -1.04
N SER A 114 11.32 10.07 -0.51
CA SER A 114 10.04 10.70 -0.15
C SER A 114 9.92 11.07 1.33
N LEU A 115 10.69 10.44 2.22
CA LEU A 115 10.56 10.59 3.67
C LEU A 115 11.72 11.42 4.25
N THR A 116 11.38 12.29 5.18
CA THR A 116 12.35 12.89 6.09
C THR A 116 12.82 11.85 7.11
N TYR A 117 14.00 12.04 7.68
CA TYR A 117 14.62 11.12 8.64
C TYR A 117 13.67 10.70 9.78
N ASP A 118 13.01 11.68 10.41
CA ASP A 118 12.07 11.42 11.51
C ASP A 118 10.87 10.56 11.08
N LYS A 119 10.38 10.75 9.85
CA LYS A 119 9.27 9.95 9.31
C LYS A 119 9.71 8.55 8.92
N ALA A 120 10.96 8.38 8.49
CA ALA A 120 11.52 7.08 8.16
C ALA A 120 11.65 6.18 9.40
N LEU A 121 12.03 6.75 10.55
CA LEU A 121 12.06 6.05 11.85
C LEU A 121 10.68 5.52 12.27
N ILE A 122 9.63 6.32 12.10
CA ILE A 122 8.26 5.90 12.45
C ILE A 122 7.73 4.82 11.49
N LEU A 123 8.20 4.82 10.24
CA LEU A 123 7.73 3.93 9.17
C LEU A 123 8.64 2.72 8.95
N GLU A 124 9.51 2.37 9.89
CA GLU A 124 10.52 1.31 9.74
C GLU A 124 9.92 -0.05 9.34
N ASN A 125 8.70 -0.36 9.79
CA ASN A 125 7.99 -1.60 9.43
C ASN A 125 6.81 -1.37 8.48
N VAL A 126 6.65 -0.15 7.94
CA VAL A 126 5.53 0.21 7.08
C VAL A 126 6.00 0.27 5.64
N PHE A 127 5.43 -0.61 4.83
CA PHE A 127 5.60 -0.55 3.40
C PHE A 127 4.47 0.24 2.73
N LYS A 128 4.79 1.26 1.92
CA LYS A 128 3.82 1.96 1.07
C LYS A 128 4.23 1.92 -0.39
N ILE A 129 3.45 1.22 -1.21
CA ILE A 129 3.46 1.42 -2.67
C ILE A 129 2.59 2.63 -2.94
N HIS A 130 3.13 3.83 -2.74
CA HIS A 130 2.35 5.03 -3.08
C HIS A 130 2.20 5.10 -4.59
N ASN A 131 0.97 5.22 -5.10
CA ASN A 131 0.76 5.60 -6.49
C ASN A 131 1.07 7.09 -6.67
N TRP A 132 1.84 7.43 -7.71
CA TRP A 132 2.32 8.80 -8.01
C TRP A 132 1.17 9.81 -8.17
N TRP A 133 -0.05 9.30 -8.37
CA TRP A 133 -1.30 10.04 -8.52
C TRP A 133 -1.81 10.73 -7.22
N SER A 134 -1.57 10.18 -6.03
CA SER A 134 -2.13 10.73 -4.77
C SER A 134 -1.45 12.04 -4.31
N GLN A 135 -0.16 12.20 -4.61
CA GLN A 135 0.62 13.38 -4.19
C GLN A 135 0.25 14.66 -4.97
N ARG A 136 -0.26 14.52 -6.21
CA ARG A 136 -0.70 15.66 -7.01
C ARG A 136 -1.97 16.32 -6.45
N GLN A 137 -2.82 15.54 -5.77
CA GLN A 137 -4.03 16.06 -5.11
C GLN A 137 -3.68 16.82 -3.82
N LYS A 138 -2.72 16.35 -3.02
CA LYS A 138 -2.34 17.00 -1.74
C LYS A 138 -1.64 18.36 -1.89
N LYS A 139 -0.86 18.58 -2.95
CA LYS A 139 -0.21 19.90 -3.18
C LYS A 139 -1.20 21.02 -3.52
N ASN A 140 -2.35 20.69 -4.11
CA ASN A 140 -3.40 21.68 -4.38
C ASN A 140 -4.21 22.05 -3.13
N ILE A 141 -4.17 21.21 -2.09
CA ILE A 141 -4.91 21.41 -0.83
C ILE A 141 -4.12 22.31 0.16
N SER A 142 -2.78 22.32 0.10
CA SER A 142 -1.97 23.20 0.97
C SER A 142 -1.78 24.62 0.42
N SER A 143 -1.95 24.82 -0.90
CA SER A 143 -1.84 26.15 -1.50
C SER A 143 -3.11 27.01 -1.33
N SER A 144 -4.28 26.40 -1.09
CA SER A 144 -5.53 27.17 -0.86
C SER A 144 -5.74 27.59 0.60
N LYS A 145 -5.00 26.99 1.55
CA LYS A 145 -5.12 27.31 2.99
C LYS A 145 -4.36 28.56 3.45
N ASN A 146 -3.57 29.20 2.59
CA ASN A 146 -2.80 30.41 2.91
C ASN A 146 -3.31 31.68 2.20
N LYS A 147 -4.56 31.68 1.74
CA LYS A 147 -5.26 32.89 1.28
C LYS A 147 -6.67 32.92 1.85
N ILE A 148 -6.79 33.15 3.15
CA ILE A 148 -7.78 34.00 3.85
C ILE A 148 -7.05 34.53 5.08
#